data_AF-A0A7X0GNI8-F1
#
_entry.id   AF-A0A7X0GNI8-F1
#
_cell.length_a   1.000
_cell.length_b   1.000
_cell.length_c   1.000
_cell.angle_alpha   90.00
_cell.angle_beta   90.00
_cell.angle_gamma   90.00
#
_symmetry.space_group_name_H-M   'P 1'
#
loop_
_entity.id
_entity.type
_entity.pdbx_description
1 polymer ?
#
loop_
_entity_poly.entity_id
_entity_poly.type
_entity_poly.pdbx_seq_one_letter_code
_entity_poly.pdbx_strand_id
1 'polypeptide(L)'
;MTKAPVLTPRADDFPRWYQDLITKAELADNGPVRGTMVMENGTAMLARRIPGGKEPVALDALAGLLPGILEEDQATLLRQSRERRESRTTEVSTFEEAVEAATAGGWARIPWAALGEEGESKLADHAVTVRCLVAEDGSVPDADDAPGNVAVVARAY
;
A
#
# COMPACT_ATOMS: atom_id res chain seq x y z
N MET A 1 -11.33 -63.03 -0.15
CA MET A 1 -10.17 -62.29 0.40
C MET A 1 -10.58 -60.83 0.50
N THR A 2 -10.70 -60.30 1.72
CA THR A 2 -11.01 -58.88 1.96
C THR A 2 -9.81 -58.03 1.56
N LYS A 3 -10.05 -57.04 0.68
CA LYS A 3 -9.01 -56.11 0.21
C LYS A 3 -8.49 -55.32 1.41
N ALA A 4 -7.18 -55.32 1.63
CA ALA A 4 -6.58 -54.51 2.68
C ALA A 4 -6.94 -53.03 2.46
N PRO A 5 -7.26 -52.28 3.54
CA PRO A 5 -7.66 -50.89 3.42
C PRO A 5 -6.52 -50.05 2.84
N VAL A 6 -6.89 -49.15 1.93
CA VAL A 6 -5.96 -48.29 1.19
C VAL A 6 -5.40 -47.18 2.09
N LEU A 7 -6.12 -46.78 3.13
CA LEU A 7 -5.70 -45.74 4.09
C LEU A 7 -5.84 -46.31 5.51
N THR A 8 -4.95 -45.90 6.42
CA THR A 8 -5.18 -46.13 7.86
C THR A 8 -6.53 -45.52 8.27
N PRO A 9 -7.40 -46.21 9.03
CA PRO A 9 -8.65 -45.61 9.47
C PRO A 9 -8.39 -44.37 10.33
N ARG A 10 -9.09 -43.28 10.02
CA ARG A 10 -8.92 -41.98 10.71
C ARG A 10 -9.09 -42.07 12.23
N ALA A 11 -9.96 -42.96 12.70
CA ALA A 11 -10.24 -43.14 14.12
C ALA A 11 -9.12 -43.85 14.89
N ASP A 12 -8.28 -44.62 14.20
CA ASP A 12 -7.26 -45.46 14.83
C ASP A 12 -5.92 -44.72 14.95
N ASP A 13 -5.53 -43.98 13.90
CA ASP A 13 -4.30 -43.17 13.88
C ASP A 13 -4.48 -41.99 12.91
N PHE A 14 -4.86 -40.84 13.46
CA PHE A 14 -5.08 -39.63 12.68
C PHE A 14 -3.82 -39.11 11.99
N PRO A 15 -2.65 -38.98 12.67
CA PRO A 15 -1.41 -38.60 12.01
C PRO A 15 -1.07 -39.48 10.80
N ARG A 16 -1.19 -40.81 10.93
CA ARG A 16 -0.88 -41.74 9.83
C ARG A 16 -1.90 -41.64 8.70
N TRP A 17 -3.19 -41.58 9.02
CA TRP A 17 -4.25 -41.38 8.03
C TRP A 17 -4.03 -40.09 7.21
N TYR A 18 -3.65 -38.99 7.87
CA TYR A 18 -3.38 -37.72 7.19
C TYR A 18 -2.21 -37.85 6.20
N GLN A 19 -1.10 -38.46 6.63
CA GLN A 19 0.06 -38.66 5.76
C GLN A 19 -0.22 -39.61 4.60
N ASP A 20 -0.95 -40.70 4.85
CA ASP A 20 -1.39 -41.63 3.80
C ASP A 20 -2.28 -40.91 2.76
N LEU A 21 -3.15 -39.99 3.20
CA LEU A 21 -4.02 -39.22 2.31
C LEU A 21 -3.23 -38.24 1.45
N ILE A 22 -2.32 -37.45 2.06
CA ILE A 22 -1.46 -36.50 1.33
C ILE A 22 -0.60 -37.22 0.30
N THR A 23 0.01 -38.35 0.68
CA THR A 23 0.87 -39.15 -0.19
C THR A 23 0.08 -39.79 -1.34
N LYS A 24 -1.09 -40.40 -1.06
CA LYS A 24 -1.87 -41.09 -2.11
C LYS A 24 -2.63 -40.17 -3.04
N ALA A 25 -2.89 -38.95 -2.60
CA ALA A 25 -3.49 -37.93 -3.44
C ALA A 25 -2.43 -37.13 -4.22
N GLU A 26 -1.14 -37.49 -4.10
CA GLU A 26 -0.03 -36.82 -4.81
C GLU A 26 -0.05 -35.30 -4.56
N LEU A 27 -0.33 -34.91 -3.32
CA LEU A 27 -0.51 -33.50 -2.96
C LEU A 27 0.80 -32.84 -2.55
N ALA A 28 1.69 -33.59 -1.91
CA ALA A 28 2.98 -33.10 -1.46
C ALA A 28 3.97 -34.23 -1.19
N ASP A 29 5.23 -33.97 -1.55
CA ASP A 29 6.39 -34.79 -1.25
C ASP A 29 7.22 -34.20 -0.11
N ASN A 30 8.06 -35.01 0.52
CA ASN A 30 9.05 -34.49 1.45
C ASN A 30 10.16 -33.77 0.69
N GLY A 31 10.40 -32.50 1.04
CA GLY A 31 11.51 -31.73 0.51
C GLY A 31 12.88 -32.17 1.05
N PRO A 32 13.97 -31.63 0.50
CA PRO A 32 15.34 -32.02 0.87
C PRO A 32 15.72 -31.67 2.31
N VAL A 33 14.94 -30.82 2.98
CA VAL A 33 15.12 -30.43 4.37
C VAL A 33 14.04 -31.09 5.22
N ARG A 34 14.43 -31.73 6.32
CA ARG A 34 13.49 -32.41 7.23
C ARG A 34 12.39 -31.45 7.69
N GLY A 35 11.13 -31.83 7.43
CA GLY A 35 9.95 -31.04 7.77
C GLY A 35 9.47 -30.08 6.68
N THR A 36 10.17 -30.01 5.53
CA THR A 36 9.68 -29.30 4.35
C THR A 36 8.81 -30.22 3.49
N MET A 37 7.70 -29.69 2.99
CA MET A 37 6.85 -30.36 2.00
C MET A 37 6.93 -29.60 0.68
N VAL A 38 7.12 -30.32 -0.42
CA VAL A 38 7.13 -29.80 -1.79
C VAL A 38 5.81 -30.20 -2.43
N MET A 39 4.98 -29.23 -2.82
CA MET A 39 3.68 -29.50 -3.45
C MET A 39 3.91 -30.08 -4.84
N GLU A 40 3.32 -31.24 -5.14
CA GLU A 40 3.60 -32.01 -6.36
C GLU A 40 3.03 -31.36 -7.63
N ASN A 41 1.96 -30.56 -7.50
CA ASN A 41 1.19 -30.04 -8.62
C ASN A 41 1.82 -28.86 -9.39
N GLY A 42 3.12 -28.57 -9.21
CA GLY A 42 3.81 -27.48 -9.93
C GLY A 42 3.09 -26.12 -9.80
N THR A 43 2.34 -25.93 -8.71
CA THR A 43 1.44 -24.79 -8.49
C THR A 43 1.82 -24.11 -7.19
N ALA A 44 2.00 -22.79 -7.23
CA ALA A 44 2.21 -21.94 -6.08
C ALA A 44 0.93 -21.15 -5.76
N MET A 45 0.71 -20.84 -4.48
CA MET A 45 -0.32 -19.87 -4.09
C MET A 45 0.27 -18.46 -4.13
N LEU A 46 -0.16 -17.66 -5.11
CA LEU A 46 0.18 -16.24 -5.17
C LEU A 46 -0.77 -15.46 -4.25
N ALA A 47 -0.24 -14.95 -3.15
CA ALA A 47 -0.96 -14.08 -2.23
C ALA A 47 -0.56 -12.62 -2.48
N ARG A 48 -1.50 -11.81 -2.99
CA ARG A 48 -1.26 -10.39 -3.24
C ARG A 48 -1.65 -9.56 -2.02
N ARG A 49 -0.82 -8.58 -1.65
CA ARG A 49 -1.15 -7.62 -0.59
C ARG A 49 -2.15 -6.57 -1.07
N ILE A 50 -1.95 -6.14 -2.31
CA ILE A 50 -2.75 -5.19 -3.07
C ILE A 50 -3.01 -5.88 -4.42
N PRO A 51 -4.24 -5.86 -4.96
CA PRO A 51 -5.48 -5.43 -4.31
C PRO A 51 -5.89 -6.31 -3.12
N GLY A 52 -5.17 -7.39 -2.84
CA GLY A 52 -5.56 -8.45 -1.92
C GLY A 52 -5.86 -9.73 -2.71
N GLY A 53 -6.12 -10.82 -2.00
CA GLY A 53 -6.52 -12.09 -2.61
C GLY A 53 -5.39 -13.12 -2.67
N LYS A 54 -5.81 -14.34 -3.00
CA LYS A 54 -4.94 -15.51 -3.14
C LYS A 54 -5.43 -16.33 -4.32
N GLU A 55 -4.53 -16.68 -5.22
CA GLU A 55 -4.86 -17.51 -6.38
C GLU A 55 -3.78 -18.55 -6.63
N PRO A 56 -4.14 -19.77 -7.06
CA PRO A 56 -3.18 -20.76 -7.50
C PRO A 56 -2.62 -20.37 -8.87
N VAL A 57 -1.29 -20.41 -9.02
CA VAL A 57 -0.57 -20.13 -10.28
C VAL A 57 0.47 -21.20 -10.54
N ALA A 58 0.74 -21.51 -11.81
CA ALA A 58 1.83 -22.42 -12.16
C ALA A 58 3.18 -21.83 -11.69
N LEU A 59 3.99 -22.66 -11.04
CA LEU A 59 5.28 -22.27 -10.47
C LEU A 59 6.22 -21.72 -11.55
N ASP A 60 6.24 -22.36 -12.73
CA ASP A 60 7.09 -21.96 -13.86
C ASP A 60 6.64 -20.65 -14.52
N ALA A 61 5.39 -20.23 -14.32
CA ALA A 61 4.87 -18.97 -14.85
C ALA A 61 5.24 -17.77 -13.96
N LEU A 62 5.63 -18.00 -12.69
CA LEU A 62 5.86 -16.92 -11.73
C LEU A 62 6.89 -15.90 -12.20
N ALA A 63 8.02 -16.35 -12.74
CA ALA A 63 9.09 -15.45 -13.17
C ALA A 63 8.64 -14.47 -14.27
N GLY A 64 7.69 -14.87 -15.11
CA GLY A 64 7.09 -14.01 -16.13
C GLY A 64 5.96 -13.12 -15.63
N LEU A 65 5.17 -13.60 -14.66
CA LEU A 65 4.00 -12.89 -14.14
C LEU A 65 4.36 -11.81 -13.11
N LEU A 66 5.33 -12.10 -12.22
CA LEU A 66 5.62 -11.25 -11.06
C LEU A 66 6.00 -9.81 -11.42
N PRO A 67 6.86 -9.53 -12.42
CA PRO A 67 7.20 -8.15 -12.76
C PRO A 67 5.97 -7.30 -13.11
N GLY A 68 5.08 -7.81 -13.97
CA GLY A 68 3.85 -7.09 -14.36
C GLY A 68 2.90 -6.87 -13.18
N ILE A 69 2.77 -7.87 -12.30
CA ILE A 69 1.95 -7.75 -11.09
C ILE A 69 2.49 -6.67 -10.15
N LEU A 70 3.81 -6.59 -9.97
CA LEU A 70 4.43 -5.56 -9.14
C LEU A 70 4.28 -4.16 -9.77
N GLU A 71 4.37 -4.04 -11.09
CA GLU A 71 4.11 -2.79 -11.80
C GLU A 71 2.65 -2.32 -11.63
N GLU A 72 1.68 -3.23 -11.75
CA GLU A 72 0.26 -2.95 -11.51
C GLU A 72 -0.02 -2.49 -10.08
N ASP A 73 0.58 -3.18 -9.09
CA ASP A 73 0.43 -2.84 -7.68
C ASP A 73 1.03 -1.47 -7.37
N GLN A 74 2.21 -1.20 -7.90
CA GLN A 74 2.88 0.10 -7.76
C GLN A 74 2.06 1.22 -8.40
N ALA A 75 1.52 0.99 -9.60
CA ALA A 75 0.66 1.95 -10.29
C ALA A 75 -0.64 2.21 -9.50
N THR A 76 -1.22 1.17 -8.90
CA THR A 76 -2.41 1.28 -8.06
C THR A 76 -2.14 2.11 -6.81
N LEU A 77 -1.05 1.82 -6.10
CA LEU A 77 -0.63 2.58 -4.93
C LEU A 77 -0.37 4.04 -5.25
N LEU A 78 0.34 4.32 -6.35
CA LEU A 78 0.64 5.67 -6.79
C LEU A 78 -0.63 6.45 -7.12
N ARG A 79 -1.58 5.84 -7.84
CA ARG A 79 -2.87 6.45 -8.16
C ARG A 79 -3.64 6.78 -6.88
N GLN A 80 -3.82 5.81 -5.99
CA GLN A 80 -4.54 6.00 -4.72
C GLN A 80 -3.88 7.07 -3.83
N SER A 81 -2.55 7.13 -3.81
CA SER A 81 -1.81 8.16 -3.07
C SER A 81 -2.05 9.56 -3.65
N ARG A 82 -2.04 9.71 -4.97
CA ARG A 82 -2.33 10.98 -5.66
C ARG A 82 -3.77 11.45 -5.41
N GLU A 83 -4.75 10.56 -5.60
CA GLU A 83 -6.16 10.85 -5.34
C GLU A 83 -6.39 11.26 -3.88
N ARG A 84 -5.74 10.57 -2.94
CA ARG A 84 -5.82 10.92 -1.52
C ARG A 84 -5.18 12.27 -1.22
N ARG A 85 -4.06 12.59 -1.87
CA ARG A 85 -3.39 13.89 -1.71
C ARG A 85 -4.27 15.01 -2.25
N GLU A 86 -4.81 14.85 -3.46
CA GLU A 86 -5.66 15.84 -4.14
C GLU A 86 -6.97 16.06 -3.38
N SER A 87 -7.69 14.99 -3.01
CA SER A 87 -8.95 15.09 -2.25
C SER A 87 -8.80 15.67 -0.84
N ARG A 88 -7.57 15.73 -0.31
CA ARG A 88 -7.26 16.30 1.00
C ARG A 88 -6.55 17.66 0.92
N THR A 89 -6.36 18.21 -0.28
CA THR A 89 -5.74 19.51 -0.49
C THR A 89 -6.77 20.48 -1.04
N THR A 90 -6.99 21.59 -0.36
CA THR A 90 -7.96 22.61 -0.74
C THR A 90 -7.23 23.88 -1.17
N GLU A 91 -7.59 24.44 -2.32
CA GLU A 91 -7.17 25.80 -2.71
C GLU A 91 -7.99 26.81 -1.90
N VAL A 92 -7.32 27.75 -1.23
CA VAL A 92 -7.93 28.75 -0.36
C VAL A 92 -7.34 30.13 -0.63
N SER A 93 -8.06 31.17 -0.22
CA SER A 93 -7.67 32.56 -0.49
C SER A 93 -7.44 33.39 0.77
N THR A 94 -7.83 32.89 1.94
CA THR A 94 -7.71 33.59 3.21
C THR A 94 -6.98 32.77 4.27
N PHE A 95 -6.42 33.46 5.27
CA PHE A 95 -5.76 32.84 6.40
C PHE A 95 -6.71 31.92 7.18
N GLU A 96 -7.95 32.36 7.40
CA GLU A 96 -8.96 31.63 8.13
C GLU A 96 -9.33 30.30 7.45
N GLU A 97 -9.53 30.32 6.12
CA GLU A 97 -9.77 29.11 5.32
C GLU A 97 -8.57 28.15 5.37
N ALA A 98 -7.34 28.68 5.35
CA ALA A 98 -6.14 27.86 5.45
C ALA A 98 -6.04 27.14 6.81
N VAL A 99 -6.33 27.85 7.90
CA VAL A 99 -6.37 27.28 9.25
C VAL A 99 -7.47 26.22 9.37
N GLU A 100 -8.67 26.51 8.86
CA GLU A 100 -9.80 25.57 8.90
C GLU A 100 -9.45 24.26 8.17
N ALA A 101 -8.98 24.35 6.92
CA ALA A 101 -8.63 23.17 6.13
C ALA A 101 -7.50 22.35 6.78
N ALA A 102 -6.48 23.02 7.33
CA ALA A 102 -5.36 22.36 8.00
C ALA A 102 -5.77 21.68 9.33
N THR A 103 -6.58 22.34 10.15
CA THR A 103 -7.01 21.82 11.46
C THR A 103 -8.04 20.69 11.34
N ALA A 104 -8.82 20.66 10.27
CA ALA A 104 -9.66 19.50 9.87
C ALA A 104 -8.82 18.26 9.44
N GLY A 105 -7.48 18.38 9.46
CA GLY A 105 -6.53 17.33 9.08
C GLY A 105 -6.23 17.27 7.59
N GLY A 106 -6.73 18.24 6.81
CA GLY A 106 -6.41 18.42 5.40
C GLY A 106 -5.14 19.26 5.20
N TRP A 107 -4.97 19.69 3.95
CA TRP A 107 -3.92 20.58 3.48
C TRP A 107 -4.57 21.77 2.80
N ALA A 108 -3.96 22.95 2.94
CA ALA A 108 -4.37 24.16 2.25
C ALA A 108 -3.28 24.59 1.28
N ARG A 109 -3.68 25.08 0.11
CA ARG A 109 -2.83 25.82 -0.81
C ARG A 109 -3.34 27.26 -0.83
N ILE A 110 -2.50 28.18 -0.36
CA ILE A 110 -2.84 29.60 -0.23
C ILE A 110 -1.81 30.44 -0.98
N PRO A 111 -2.21 31.45 -1.79
CA PRO A 111 -1.26 32.38 -2.38
C PRO A 111 -0.37 33.01 -1.32
N TRP A 112 0.94 33.02 -1.55
CA TRP A 112 1.90 33.60 -0.62
C TRP A 112 1.65 35.09 -0.40
N ALA A 113 1.20 35.80 -1.43
CA ALA A 113 0.80 37.20 -1.31
C ALA A 113 -0.38 37.43 -0.33
N ALA A 114 -1.21 36.41 -0.08
CA ALA A 114 -2.32 36.48 0.88
C ALA A 114 -1.90 36.03 2.30
N LEU A 115 -0.94 35.11 2.40
CA LEU A 115 -0.44 34.62 3.69
C LEU A 115 0.69 35.51 4.23
N GLY A 116 1.79 35.62 3.47
CA GLY A 116 3.02 36.33 3.82
C GLY A 116 3.69 35.80 5.09
N GLU A 117 4.83 36.42 5.44
CA GLU A 117 5.59 36.09 6.66
C GLU A 117 4.77 36.34 7.94
N GLU A 118 3.92 37.38 7.93
CA GLU A 118 3.04 37.69 9.07
C GLU A 118 1.99 36.59 9.27
N GLY A 119 1.35 36.12 8.20
CA GLY A 119 0.40 35.01 8.27
C GLY A 119 1.11 33.71 8.64
N GLU A 120 2.29 33.43 8.09
CA GLU A 120 3.11 32.28 8.49
C GLU A 120 3.37 32.26 10.00
N SER A 121 3.78 33.40 10.56
CA SER A 121 4.03 33.52 12.00
C SER A 121 2.77 33.24 12.83
N LYS A 122 1.61 33.72 12.38
CA LYS A 122 0.31 33.52 13.07
C LYS A 122 -0.21 32.09 12.97
N LEU A 123 0.15 31.31 11.94
CA LEU A 123 -0.30 29.92 11.82
C LEU A 123 0.13 29.06 13.03
N ALA A 124 1.26 29.40 13.65
CA ALA A 124 1.77 28.70 14.84
C ALA A 124 0.78 28.73 16.02
N ASP A 125 0.02 29.81 16.18
CA ASP A 125 -1.01 29.95 17.23
C ASP A 125 -2.15 28.91 17.06
N HIS A 126 -2.27 28.32 15.87
CA HIS A 126 -3.28 27.31 15.52
C HIS A 126 -2.69 25.90 15.40
N ALA A 127 -1.42 25.69 15.79
CA ALA A 127 -0.69 24.44 15.55
C ALA A 127 -0.69 24.03 14.06
N VAL A 128 -0.58 25.02 13.17
CA VAL A 128 -0.47 24.88 11.72
C VAL A 128 0.86 25.50 11.30
N THR A 129 1.50 24.93 10.28
CA THR A 129 2.73 25.51 9.72
C THR A 129 2.73 25.46 8.20
N VAL A 130 3.43 26.41 7.58
CA VAL A 130 3.83 26.28 6.18
C VAL A 130 4.77 25.08 6.07
N ARG A 131 4.47 24.17 5.15
CA ARG A 131 5.23 22.95 4.91
C ARG A 131 6.18 23.08 3.74
N CYS A 132 5.77 23.86 2.73
CA CYS A 132 6.53 24.09 1.52
C CYS A 132 5.99 25.35 0.83
N LEU A 133 6.89 26.13 0.26
CA LEU A 133 6.56 27.18 -0.69
C LEU A 133 6.85 26.66 -2.11
N VAL A 134 5.91 26.83 -3.03
CA VAL A 134 6.05 26.39 -4.42
C VAL A 134 5.68 27.52 -5.38
N ALA A 135 6.29 27.53 -6.56
CA ALA A 135 5.85 28.43 -7.63
C ALA A 135 4.45 28.04 -8.12
N GLU A 136 3.82 28.90 -8.93
CA GLU A 136 2.47 28.66 -9.47
C GLU A 136 2.37 27.34 -10.26
N ASP A 137 3.44 26.97 -10.97
CA ASP A 137 3.55 25.72 -11.74
C ASP A 137 3.94 24.49 -10.89
N GLY A 138 4.16 24.68 -9.58
CA GLY A 138 4.58 23.65 -8.64
C GLY A 138 6.09 23.39 -8.60
N SER A 139 6.90 24.17 -9.31
CA SER A 139 8.36 24.11 -9.22
C SER A 139 8.89 24.80 -7.95
N VAL A 140 10.21 24.74 -7.75
CA VAL A 140 10.89 25.44 -6.64
C VAL A 140 10.91 26.93 -6.97
N PRO A 141 10.44 27.82 -6.07
CA PRO A 141 10.50 29.26 -6.29
C PRO A 141 11.93 29.77 -6.47
N ASP A 142 12.10 30.77 -7.34
CA ASP A 142 13.39 31.47 -7.49
C ASP A 142 13.73 32.35 -6.27
N ALA A 143 12.70 32.83 -5.57
CA ALA A 143 12.78 33.59 -4.33
C ALA A 143 11.48 33.42 -3.52
N ASP A 144 11.54 33.64 -2.21
CA ASP A 144 10.39 33.46 -1.32
C ASP A 144 9.26 34.47 -1.62
N ASP A 145 9.61 35.70 -2.00
CA ASP A 145 8.68 36.77 -2.36
C ASP A 145 8.30 36.82 -3.85
N ALA A 146 8.69 35.80 -4.62
CA ALA A 146 8.37 35.74 -6.04
C ALA A 146 6.84 35.77 -6.27
N PRO A 147 6.35 36.60 -7.21
CA PRO A 147 4.93 36.66 -7.54
C PRO A 147 4.40 35.30 -7.98
N GLY A 148 3.19 34.95 -7.52
CA GLY A 148 2.55 33.67 -7.85
C GLY A 148 2.96 32.50 -6.97
N ASN A 149 3.89 32.68 -6.02
CA ASN A 149 4.19 31.66 -5.03
C ASN A 149 2.94 31.25 -4.25
N VAL A 150 2.86 29.96 -3.93
CA VAL A 150 1.78 29.32 -3.18
C VAL A 150 2.39 28.60 -1.98
N ALA A 151 1.89 28.91 -0.79
CA ALA A 151 2.23 28.17 0.42
C ALA A 151 1.32 26.95 0.57
N VAL A 152 1.95 25.80 0.82
CA VAL A 152 1.30 24.55 1.20
C VAL A 152 1.30 24.48 2.73
N VAL A 153 0.11 24.48 3.32
CA VAL A 153 -0.08 24.60 4.77
C VAL A 153 -0.78 23.36 5.32
N ALA A 154 -0.34 22.88 6.49
CA ALA A 154 -0.99 21.76 7.18
C ALA A 154 -0.72 21.80 8.68
N ARG A 155 -1.52 21.04 9.45
CA ARG A 155 -1.33 20.86 10.88
C ARG A 155 0.09 20.41 11.20
N ALA A 156 0.72 21.03 12.20
CA ALA A 156 1.99 20.63 12.79
C ALA A 156 1.94 19.18 13.32
N TYR A 157 3.08 18.49 13.34
CA TYR A 157 3.19 17.13 13.90
C TYR A 157 3.25 17.16 15.42
#